data_AF-S0F827-F1
#
_entry.id   AF-S0F827-F1
#
_cell.length_a   1.000
_cell.length_b   1.000
_cell.length_c   1.000
_cell.angle_alpha   90.00
_cell.angle_beta   90.00
_cell.angle_gamma   90.00
#
_symmetry.space_group_name_H-M   'P 1'
#
loop_
_entity.id
_entity.type
_entity.pdbx_description
1 polymer ?
#
loop_
_entity_poly.entity_id
_entity_poly.type
_entity_poly.pdbx_seq_one_letter_code
_entity_poly.pdbx_strand_id
1 'polypeptide(L)'
;MNYGYLKTDFFINYLVCFYLKLFYCLFDYMCPRTFVQLIACSLGRFQAKGYLCSQNTLIMCKFSESTKQKLGNAIIYIARHTSGLSKTKLLKLLYLMEERMALKYHVPFIGIPFEVWQAGPVAKDVFVDLSDGPYLLKSFVKTDFKDGGTFIEAVADFDDSEFSECEIEMMDEILAKYGNMTASDLVAETHKEGTLWYRVAARTGLLEAFNKHECNNSDRQIDFAEAMTDCAAEDYRESLNIRQTANLLNAESHV
;
A
#
# COMPACT_ATOMS: atom_id res chain seq x y z
N MET A 1 51.78 -7.89 22.10
CA MET A 1 51.59 -8.45 20.75
C MET A 1 50.15 -8.22 20.34
N ASN A 2 49.92 -7.26 19.44
CA ASN A 2 48.79 -7.24 18.53
C ASN A 2 49.16 -6.27 17.38
N TYR A 3 49.65 -6.84 16.28
CA TYR A 3 49.92 -6.16 15.02
C TYR A 3 48.60 -6.14 14.24
N GLY A 4 48.06 -4.96 13.87
CA GLY A 4 46.85 -4.98 13.03
C GLY A 4 46.15 -3.68 12.66
N TYR A 5 46.54 -2.50 13.18
CA TYR A 5 45.72 -1.29 12.98
C TYR A 5 46.45 -0.04 12.48
N LEU A 6 47.69 -0.14 12.00
CA LEU A 6 48.49 1.04 11.60
C LEU A 6 49.01 1.02 10.16
N LYS A 7 48.46 0.18 9.27
CA LYS A 7 48.99 0.01 7.89
C LYS A 7 48.05 0.43 6.75
N THR A 8 46.80 0.83 7.03
CA THR A 8 45.82 1.20 5.99
C THR A 8 45.81 2.70 5.66
N ASP A 9 46.15 3.59 6.60
CA ASP A 9 46.07 5.04 6.37
C ASP A 9 47.26 5.62 5.58
N PHE A 10 48.38 4.88 5.52
CA PHE A 10 49.56 5.30 4.76
C PHE A 10 49.44 4.99 3.26
N PHE A 11 48.67 3.96 2.88
CA PHE A 11 48.48 3.57 1.49
C PHE A 11 47.48 4.47 0.75
N ILE A 12 46.45 4.97 1.43
CA ILE A 12 45.42 5.84 0.82
C ILE A 12 45.99 7.22 0.50
N ASN A 13 46.79 7.81 1.41
CA ASN A 13 47.41 9.12 1.18
C ASN A 13 48.45 9.10 0.05
N TYR A 14 49.18 8.00 -0.13
CA TYR A 14 50.14 7.88 -1.23
C TYR A 14 49.45 7.72 -2.60
N LEU A 15 48.31 7.00 -2.64
CA LEU A 15 47.52 6.83 -3.86
C LEU A 15 46.87 8.16 -4.30
N VAL A 16 46.27 8.89 -3.37
CA VAL A 16 45.63 10.19 -3.65
C VAL A 16 46.64 11.22 -4.15
N CYS A 17 47.83 11.28 -3.55
CA CYS A 17 48.92 12.17 -4.01
C CYS A 17 49.50 11.76 -5.37
N PHE A 18 49.52 10.46 -5.71
CA PHE A 18 49.98 10.00 -7.02
C PHE A 18 48.99 10.34 -8.14
N TYR A 19 47.68 10.22 -7.87
CA TYR A 19 46.64 10.59 -8.84
C TYR A 19 46.53 12.11 -9.05
N LEU A 20 46.74 12.93 -8.00
CA LEU A 20 46.79 14.39 -8.14
C LEU A 20 47.99 14.85 -8.98
N LYS A 21 49.17 14.22 -8.86
CA LYS A 21 50.33 14.54 -9.70
C LYS A 21 50.16 14.13 -11.17
N LEU A 22 49.49 13.00 -11.46
CA LEU A 22 49.15 12.64 -12.84
C LEU A 22 48.15 13.61 -13.47
N PHE A 23 47.22 14.15 -12.68
CA PHE A 23 46.20 15.09 -13.14
C PHE A 23 46.78 16.43 -13.61
N TYR A 24 47.82 16.94 -12.93
CA TYR A 24 48.51 18.17 -13.34
C TYR A 24 49.40 18.00 -14.58
N CYS A 25 49.90 16.80 -14.88
CA CYS A 25 50.72 16.55 -16.07
C CYS A 25 49.92 16.39 -17.38
N LEU A 26 48.61 16.12 -17.30
CA LEU A 26 47.76 15.92 -18.47
C LEU A 26 47.00 17.18 -18.91
N PHE A 27 47.19 18.30 -18.20
CA PHE A 27 46.48 19.56 -18.43
C PHE A 27 46.90 20.26 -19.74
N ASP A 28 48.07 19.92 -20.30
CA ASP A 28 48.61 20.57 -21.51
C ASP A 28 48.26 19.88 -22.84
N TYR A 29 47.58 18.72 -22.84
CA TYR A 29 47.37 17.94 -24.07
C TYR A 29 45.93 17.47 -24.34
N MET A 30 44.93 17.91 -23.57
CA MET A 30 43.56 17.39 -23.71
C MET A 30 42.56 18.47 -24.14
N CYS A 31 41.83 18.20 -25.23
CA CYS A 31 40.75 19.05 -25.74
C CYS A 31 39.63 19.23 -24.69
N PRO A 32 39.01 20.42 -24.55
CA PRO A 32 38.02 20.71 -23.50
C PRO A 32 36.81 19.76 -23.46
N ARG A 33 36.42 19.16 -24.60
CA ARG A 33 35.28 18.22 -24.65
C ARG A 33 35.55 16.89 -23.95
N THR A 34 36.78 16.39 -23.99
CA THR A 34 37.18 15.12 -23.35
C THR A 34 37.26 15.21 -21.83
N PHE A 35 37.56 16.40 -21.29
CA PHE A 35 37.66 16.64 -19.84
C PHE A 35 36.28 16.64 -19.15
N VAL A 36 35.28 17.26 -19.76
CA VAL A 36 33.89 17.25 -19.26
C VAL A 36 33.34 15.83 -19.23
N GLN A 37 33.70 15.00 -20.20
CA GLN A 37 33.22 13.62 -20.29
C GLN A 37 33.88 12.69 -19.26
N LEU A 38 35.16 12.91 -18.93
CA LEU A 38 35.88 12.20 -17.86
C LEU A 38 35.43 12.61 -16.46
N ILE A 39 35.10 13.89 -16.23
CA ILE A 39 34.47 14.36 -15.00
C ILE A 39 33.06 13.77 -14.87
N ALA A 40 32.26 13.75 -15.93
CA ALA A 40 30.96 13.10 -15.92
C ALA A 40 31.04 11.59 -15.63
N CYS A 41 32.08 10.91 -16.12
CA CYS A 41 32.29 9.47 -15.92
C CYS A 41 32.83 9.12 -14.52
N SER A 42 33.60 10.02 -13.89
CA SER A 42 34.11 9.86 -12.52
C SER A 42 33.12 10.31 -11.46
N LEU A 43 32.34 11.37 -11.71
CA LEU A 43 31.21 11.78 -10.87
C LEU A 43 30.01 10.82 -11.00
N GLY A 44 29.86 10.12 -12.14
CA GLY A 44 28.84 9.08 -12.34
C GLY A 44 29.12 7.75 -11.63
N ARG A 45 30.30 7.59 -11.00
CA ARG A 45 30.67 6.39 -10.22
C ARG A 45 30.81 6.61 -8.72
N PHE A 46 30.63 7.84 -8.24
CA PHE A 46 30.22 8.06 -6.86
C PHE A 46 28.70 7.94 -6.82
N GLN A 47 28.22 6.69 -6.88
CA GLN A 47 26.89 6.39 -6.36
C GLN A 47 26.85 6.97 -4.95
N ALA A 48 26.05 8.01 -4.80
CA ALA A 48 25.56 8.42 -3.51
C ALA A 48 25.01 7.16 -2.83
N LYS A 49 25.81 6.56 -1.94
CA LYS A 49 25.30 5.99 -0.69
C LYS A 49 24.78 7.14 0.17
N GLY A 50 23.92 7.97 -0.41
CA GLY A 50 22.86 8.61 0.34
C GLY A 50 21.94 7.46 0.67
N TYR A 51 21.78 7.20 1.95
CA TYR A 51 20.58 6.58 2.45
C TYR A 51 19.41 7.40 1.88
N LEU A 52 18.90 7.02 0.71
CA LEU A 52 17.49 7.10 0.43
C LEU A 52 16.89 6.08 1.38
N CYS A 53 16.81 6.51 2.65
CA CYS A 53 15.86 6.02 3.60
C CYS A 53 14.55 5.97 2.80
N SER A 54 14.11 4.74 2.50
CA SER A 54 12.75 4.51 2.05
C SER A 54 11.89 5.35 2.98
N GLN A 55 11.24 6.36 2.43
CA GLN A 55 10.14 7.05 3.09
C GLN A 55 8.94 6.08 3.18
N ASN A 56 9.17 4.85 3.65
CA ASN A 56 8.24 4.12 4.47
C ASN A 56 8.34 4.72 5.87
N THR A 57 8.10 6.02 5.97
CA THR A 57 7.50 6.53 7.19
C THR A 57 6.21 5.75 7.29
N LEU A 58 6.07 4.91 8.31
CA LEU A 58 4.79 4.37 8.72
C LEU A 58 3.91 5.57 9.04
N ILE A 59 3.33 6.19 8.01
CA ILE A 59 2.27 7.15 8.15
C ILE A 59 1.11 6.28 8.59
N MET A 60 0.95 6.16 9.91
CA MET A 60 -0.32 5.81 10.51
C MET A 60 -1.37 6.60 9.74
N CYS A 61 -2.24 5.91 8.98
CA CYS A 61 -3.12 6.59 8.05
C CYS A 61 -4.10 7.39 8.88
N LYS A 62 -3.82 8.69 9.07
CA LYS A 62 -4.76 9.58 9.74
C LYS A 62 -5.89 9.75 8.75
N PHE A 63 -6.99 9.05 8.99
CA PHE A 63 -8.21 9.23 8.23
C PHE A 63 -8.65 10.69 8.36
N SER A 64 -8.80 11.38 7.22
CA SER A 64 -9.56 12.63 7.21
C SER A 64 -11.00 12.35 7.64
N GLU A 65 -11.72 13.38 8.08
CA GLU A 65 -13.14 13.24 8.39
C GLU A 65 -13.92 12.72 7.18
N SER A 66 -13.65 13.23 5.97
CA SER A 66 -14.29 12.73 4.74
C SER A 66 -13.98 11.25 4.46
N THR A 67 -12.74 10.80 4.64
CA THR A 67 -12.38 9.38 4.44
C THR A 67 -13.06 8.49 5.48
N LYS A 68 -13.15 8.97 6.73
CA LYS A 68 -13.87 8.27 7.80
C LYS A 68 -15.36 8.18 7.51
N GLN A 69 -15.98 9.27 7.04
CA GLN A 69 -17.40 9.28 6.63
C GLN A 69 -17.64 8.32 5.46
N LYS A 70 -16.81 8.36 4.42
CA LYS A 70 -16.93 7.47 3.26
C LYS A 70 -16.75 6.00 3.65
N LEU A 71 -15.70 5.68 4.40
CA LEU A 71 -15.45 4.30 4.87
C LEU A 71 -16.58 3.81 5.79
N GLY A 72 -16.98 4.62 6.77
CA GLY A 72 -18.05 4.29 7.70
C GLY A 72 -19.38 4.02 7.00
N ASN A 73 -19.78 4.90 6.08
CA ASN A 73 -21.01 4.73 5.30
C ASN A 73 -20.93 3.57 4.30
N ALA A 74 -19.77 3.28 3.71
CA ALA A 74 -19.60 2.09 2.88
C ALA A 74 -19.83 0.80 3.70
N ILE A 75 -19.34 0.77 4.94
CA ILE A 75 -19.57 -0.38 5.84
C ILE A 75 -21.06 -0.46 6.23
N ILE A 76 -21.72 0.66 6.52
CA ILE A 76 -23.17 0.69 6.78
C ILE A 76 -23.94 0.13 5.59
N TYR A 77 -23.57 0.57 4.38
CA TYR A 77 -24.19 0.10 3.14
C TYR A 77 -24.07 -1.42 3.01
N ILE A 78 -22.86 -1.97 3.18
CA ILE A 78 -22.62 -3.41 3.15
C ILE A 78 -23.44 -4.13 4.23
N ALA A 79 -23.44 -3.63 5.47
CA ALA A 79 -24.15 -4.25 6.60
C ALA A 79 -25.66 -4.29 6.42
N ARG A 80 -26.25 -3.29 5.75
CA ARG A 80 -27.70 -3.25 5.46
C ARG A 80 -28.11 -4.19 4.34
N HIS A 81 -27.19 -4.52 3.43
CA HIS A 81 -27.46 -5.33 2.25
C HIS A 81 -26.90 -6.76 2.33
N THR A 82 -26.30 -7.12 3.47
CA THR A 82 -25.63 -8.40 3.67
C THR A 82 -26.01 -9.03 5.00
N SER A 83 -26.56 -10.23 4.98
CA SER A 83 -26.77 -11.02 6.21
C SER A 83 -25.46 -11.65 6.71
N GLY A 84 -25.32 -11.77 8.02
CA GLY A 84 -24.21 -12.50 8.64
C GLY A 84 -22.84 -11.89 8.33
N LEU A 85 -22.74 -10.56 8.37
CA LEU A 85 -21.52 -9.83 8.02
C LEU A 85 -20.42 -10.04 9.08
N SER A 86 -19.57 -11.04 8.88
CA SER A 86 -18.35 -11.20 9.68
C SER A 86 -17.28 -10.18 9.27
N LYS A 87 -16.34 -9.88 10.17
CA LYS A 87 -15.19 -9.00 9.90
C LYS A 87 -14.42 -9.42 8.65
N THR A 88 -14.18 -10.73 8.48
CA THR A 88 -13.52 -11.26 7.27
C THR A 88 -14.34 -10.97 6.01
N LYS A 89 -15.65 -11.22 6.04
CA LYS A 89 -16.55 -10.94 4.91
C LYS A 89 -16.52 -9.47 4.53
N LEU A 90 -16.62 -8.57 5.51
CA LEU A 90 -16.54 -7.13 5.30
C LEU A 90 -15.23 -6.72 4.61
N LEU A 91 -14.08 -7.19 5.12
CA LEU A 91 -12.78 -6.84 4.56
C LEU A 91 -12.60 -7.29 3.10
N LYS A 92 -13.16 -8.45 2.72
CA LYS A 92 -13.14 -8.90 1.32
C LYS A 92 -14.07 -8.07 0.44
N LEU A 93 -15.26 -7.72 0.93
CA LEU A 93 -16.19 -6.88 0.16
C LEU A 93 -15.61 -5.48 -0.08
N LEU A 94 -14.99 -4.86 0.94
CA LEU A 94 -14.29 -3.59 0.78
C LEU A 94 -13.15 -3.67 -0.24
N TYR A 95 -12.34 -4.74 -0.20
CA TYR A 95 -11.29 -4.97 -1.20
C TYR A 95 -11.87 -5.08 -2.62
N LEU A 96 -12.93 -5.87 -2.80
CA LEU A 96 -13.56 -6.08 -4.11
C LEU A 96 -14.18 -4.78 -4.66
N MET A 97 -14.71 -3.91 -3.79
CA MET A 97 -15.17 -2.58 -4.17
C MET A 97 -14.02 -1.67 -4.62
N GLU A 98 -12.93 -1.62 -3.86
CA GLU A 98 -11.74 -0.84 -4.22
C GLU A 98 -11.13 -1.33 -5.53
N GLU A 99 -10.95 -2.65 -5.68
CA GLU A 99 -10.43 -3.27 -6.90
C GLU A 99 -11.32 -2.97 -8.10
N ARG A 100 -12.66 -3.05 -7.94
CA ARG A 100 -13.60 -2.75 -9.02
C ARG A 100 -13.49 -1.31 -9.49
N MET A 101 -13.42 -0.36 -8.56
CA MET A 101 -13.24 1.06 -8.90
C MET A 101 -11.90 1.31 -9.60
N ALA A 102 -10.82 0.75 -9.06
CA ALA A 102 -9.49 0.89 -9.63
C ALA A 102 -9.43 0.32 -11.06
N LEU A 103 -9.85 -0.94 -11.25
CA LEU A 103 -9.67 -1.65 -12.53
C LEU A 103 -10.65 -1.20 -13.62
N LYS A 104 -11.89 -0.83 -13.28
CA LYS A 104 -12.91 -0.44 -14.27
C LYS A 104 -12.90 1.06 -14.57
N TYR A 105 -12.65 1.90 -13.57
CA TYR A 105 -12.82 3.36 -13.67
C TYR A 105 -11.53 4.14 -13.43
N HIS A 106 -10.43 3.46 -13.08
CA HIS A 106 -9.11 4.08 -12.85
C HIS A 106 -9.15 5.19 -11.80
N VAL A 107 -10.05 5.04 -10.81
CA VAL A 107 -10.14 5.91 -9.64
C VAL A 107 -10.22 5.05 -8.37
N PRO A 108 -9.65 5.51 -7.24
CA PRO A 108 -9.84 4.83 -5.96
C PRO A 108 -11.30 4.88 -5.52
N PHE A 109 -11.70 3.95 -4.64
CA PHE A 109 -13.00 3.97 -3.97
C PHE A 109 -12.91 4.67 -2.61
N ILE A 110 -12.13 4.12 -1.68
CA ILE A 110 -11.75 4.77 -0.42
C ILE A 110 -10.33 5.34 -0.55
N GLY A 111 -9.43 4.62 -1.25
CA GLY A 111 -8.03 5.01 -1.42
C GLY A 111 -7.13 4.62 -0.24
N ILE A 112 -7.51 3.58 0.50
CA ILE A 112 -6.69 2.99 1.59
C ILE A 112 -5.86 1.81 1.08
N PRO A 113 -4.67 1.55 1.67
CA PRO A 113 -3.84 0.43 1.28
C PRO A 113 -4.42 -0.91 1.72
N PHE A 114 -4.23 -1.94 0.89
CA PHE A 114 -4.55 -3.33 1.19
C PHE A 114 -3.28 -4.16 1.22
N GLU A 115 -3.13 -5.00 2.23
CA GLU A 115 -1.98 -5.88 2.45
C GLU A 115 -2.31 -7.35 2.17
N VAL A 116 -1.28 -8.13 1.82
CA VAL A 116 -1.37 -9.58 1.59
C VAL A 116 -1.29 -10.31 2.92
N TRP A 117 -2.44 -10.76 3.42
CA TRP A 117 -2.54 -11.57 4.64
C TRP A 117 -3.00 -13.00 4.32
N GLN A 118 -2.84 -13.93 5.25
CA GLN A 118 -3.14 -15.35 5.05
C GLN A 118 -4.58 -15.57 4.57
N ALA A 119 -5.55 -14.86 5.16
CA ALA A 119 -6.96 -14.96 4.78
C ALA A 119 -7.34 -14.06 3.59
N GLY A 120 -6.38 -13.62 2.77
CA GLY A 120 -6.63 -12.75 1.61
C GLY A 120 -6.25 -11.29 1.85
N PRO A 121 -6.68 -10.35 0.99
CA PRO A 121 -6.33 -8.94 1.09
C PRO A 121 -7.00 -8.27 2.30
N VAL A 122 -6.27 -7.43 3.04
CA VAL A 122 -6.76 -6.78 4.27
C VAL A 122 -6.32 -5.32 4.32
N ALA A 123 -7.27 -4.41 4.56
CA ALA A 123 -6.95 -3.06 5.00
C ALA A 123 -6.63 -3.10 6.51
N LYS A 124 -5.34 -3.01 6.84
CA LYS A 124 -4.80 -3.23 8.21
C LYS A 124 -5.48 -2.35 9.26
N ASP A 125 -5.60 -1.05 9.00
CA ASP A 125 -6.18 -0.12 9.96
C ASP A 125 -7.67 -0.42 10.23
N VAL A 126 -8.41 -0.83 9.20
CA VAL A 126 -9.81 -1.26 9.33
C VAL A 126 -9.91 -2.57 10.13
N PHE A 127 -9.01 -3.52 9.86
CA PHE A 127 -8.95 -4.76 10.64
C PHE A 127 -8.67 -4.48 12.12
N VAL A 128 -7.72 -3.61 12.42
CA VAL A 128 -7.34 -3.25 13.80
C VAL A 128 -8.51 -2.57 14.50
N ASP A 129 -9.13 -1.55 13.89
CA ASP A 129 -10.27 -0.84 14.49
C ASP A 129 -11.43 -1.79 14.83
N LEU A 130 -11.72 -2.76 13.97
CA LEU A 130 -12.82 -3.71 14.18
C LEU A 130 -12.49 -4.88 15.11
N SER A 131 -11.25 -5.03 15.60
CA SER A 131 -10.83 -6.22 16.35
C SER A 131 -11.24 -6.21 17.82
N ASP A 132 -11.08 -5.07 18.51
CA ASP A 132 -11.31 -4.94 19.95
C ASP A 132 -12.47 -3.96 20.27
N GLY A 133 -13.38 -3.80 19.32
CA GLY A 133 -14.43 -2.79 19.35
C GLY A 133 -13.99 -1.53 18.58
N PRO A 134 -14.84 -1.00 17.69
CA PRO A 134 -14.48 0.14 16.86
C PRO A 134 -14.19 1.37 17.72
N TYR A 135 -13.07 2.04 17.45
CA TYR A 135 -12.72 3.32 18.05
C TYR A 135 -12.96 4.46 17.05
N LEU A 136 -12.41 4.30 15.85
CA LEU A 136 -12.57 5.22 14.72
C LEU A 136 -13.98 5.13 14.13
N LEU A 137 -14.50 3.92 13.94
CA LEU A 137 -15.76 3.68 13.24
C LEU A 137 -16.98 3.52 14.17
N LYS A 138 -16.82 3.86 15.46
CA LYS A 138 -17.82 3.62 16.51
C LYS A 138 -19.18 4.31 16.30
N SER A 139 -19.19 5.40 15.52
CA SER A 139 -20.42 6.11 15.17
C SER A 139 -21.17 5.47 14.01
N PHE A 140 -20.56 4.51 13.30
CA PHE A 140 -21.12 3.87 12.11
C PHE A 140 -21.53 2.42 12.38
N VAL A 141 -20.68 1.69 13.12
CA VAL A 141 -20.86 0.27 13.39
C VAL A 141 -20.54 -0.11 14.82
N LYS A 142 -21.09 -1.25 15.25
CA LYS A 142 -20.64 -2.01 16.42
C LYS A 142 -20.15 -3.38 16.00
N THR A 143 -19.33 -3.99 16.86
CA THR A 143 -18.86 -5.36 16.70
C THR A 143 -19.41 -6.24 17.82
N ASP A 144 -19.83 -7.45 17.45
CA ASP A 144 -20.29 -8.46 18.40
C ASP A 144 -19.53 -9.76 18.15
N PHE A 145 -18.96 -10.35 19.22
CA PHE A 145 -18.27 -11.64 19.12
C PHE A 145 -19.25 -12.79 19.35
N LYS A 146 -19.47 -13.61 18.34
CA LYS A 146 -20.35 -14.79 18.40
C LYS A 146 -19.78 -15.92 17.55
N ASP A 147 -19.99 -17.16 18.00
CA ASP A 147 -19.59 -18.37 17.27
C ASP A 147 -18.11 -18.38 16.83
N GLY A 148 -17.22 -17.82 17.66
CA GLY A 148 -15.79 -17.74 17.38
C GLY A 148 -15.38 -16.67 16.35
N GLY A 149 -16.29 -15.78 15.95
CA GLY A 149 -16.04 -14.72 14.99
C GLY A 149 -16.55 -13.35 15.43
N THR A 150 -15.92 -12.29 14.89
CA THR A 150 -16.41 -10.91 15.03
C THR A 150 -17.41 -10.60 13.92
N PHE A 151 -18.61 -10.16 14.29
CA PHE A 151 -19.66 -9.74 13.37
C PHE A 151 -19.91 -8.24 13.50
N ILE A 152 -20.29 -7.62 12.39
CA ILE A 152 -20.44 -6.18 12.24
C ILE A 152 -21.91 -5.83 12.04
N GLU A 153 -22.40 -4.87 12.80
CA GLU A 153 -23.77 -4.35 12.68
C GLU A 153 -23.74 -2.83 12.55
N ALA A 154 -24.53 -2.28 11.62
CA ALA A 154 -24.68 -0.84 11.47
C ALA A 154 -25.44 -0.24 12.68
N VAL A 155 -24.99 0.91 13.17
CA VAL A 155 -25.64 1.64 14.28
C VAL A 155 -26.16 3.02 13.88
N ALA A 156 -25.94 3.41 12.62
CA ALA A 156 -26.42 4.67 12.05
C ALA A 156 -27.16 4.45 10.72
N ASP A 157 -27.81 5.51 10.24
CA ASP A 157 -28.38 5.58 8.90
C ASP A 157 -27.31 5.75 7.83
N PHE A 158 -27.58 5.16 6.66
CA PHE A 158 -26.71 5.32 5.50
C PHE A 158 -26.83 6.75 5.00
N ASP A 159 -25.69 7.40 4.85
CA ASP A 159 -25.52 8.72 4.27
C ASP A 159 -24.66 8.60 3.01
N ASP A 160 -25.22 8.98 1.87
CA ASP A 160 -24.59 8.89 0.56
C ASP A 160 -23.85 10.18 0.13
N SER A 161 -23.75 11.18 1.00
CA SER A 161 -23.13 12.48 0.68
C SER A 161 -21.67 12.41 0.19
N GLU A 162 -20.92 11.38 0.59
CA GLU A 162 -19.54 11.12 0.16
C GLU A 162 -19.43 10.24 -1.10
N PHE A 163 -20.55 9.87 -1.73
CA PHE A 163 -20.60 8.92 -2.85
C PHE A 163 -21.12 9.57 -4.12
N SER A 164 -20.50 9.20 -5.24
CA SER A 164 -21.07 9.43 -6.57
C SER A 164 -22.08 8.33 -6.93
N GLU A 165 -22.99 8.61 -7.86
CA GLU A 165 -23.93 7.60 -8.39
C GLU A 165 -23.19 6.35 -8.91
N CYS A 166 -22.06 6.54 -9.60
CA CYS A 166 -21.19 5.47 -10.08
C CYS A 166 -20.67 4.56 -8.95
N GLU A 167 -20.34 5.14 -7.79
CA GLU A 167 -19.87 4.38 -6.63
C GLU A 167 -21.01 3.59 -5.96
N ILE A 168 -22.21 4.16 -5.89
CA ILE A 168 -23.41 3.44 -5.41
C ILE A 168 -23.71 2.24 -6.32
N GLU A 169 -23.75 2.46 -7.64
CA GLU A 169 -23.95 1.40 -8.64
C GLU A 169 -22.87 0.31 -8.52
N MET A 170 -21.61 0.69 -8.30
CA MET A 170 -20.53 -0.27 -8.09
C MET A 170 -20.72 -1.08 -6.80
N MET A 171 -21.14 -0.45 -5.70
CA MET A 171 -21.45 -1.18 -4.47
C MET A 171 -22.59 -2.20 -4.69
N ASP A 172 -23.62 -1.82 -5.43
CA ASP A 172 -24.72 -2.71 -5.82
C ASP A 172 -24.24 -3.87 -6.69
N GLU A 173 -23.42 -3.61 -7.71
CA GLU A 173 -22.81 -4.65 -8.56
C GLU A 173 -22.03 -5.67 -7.71
N ILE A 174 -21.20 -5.19 -6.76
CA ILE A 174 -20.39 -6.04 -5.89
C ILE A 174 -21.26 -6.84 -4.93
N LEU A 175 -22.26 -6.23 -4.30
CA LEU A 175 -23.12 -6.91 -3.34
C LEU A 175 -24.08 -7.90 -4.01
N ALA A 176 -24.57 -7.60 -5.22
CA ALA A 176 -25.36 -8.53 -6.01
C ALA A 176 -24.56 -9.80 -6.35
N LYS A 177 -23.26 -9.67 -6.63
CA LYS A 177 -22.40 -10.81 -6.98
C LYS A 177 -21.85 -11.56 -5.77
N TYR A 178 -21.39 -10.84 -4.75
CA TYR A 178 -20.58 -11.38 -3.67
C TYR A 178 -21.24 -11.29 -2.30
N GLY A 179 -22.28 -10.47 -2.13
CA GLY A 179 -22.91 -10.18 -0.84
C GLY A 179 -23.52 -11.41 -0.16
N ASN A 180 -23.99 -12.41 -0.92
CA ASN A 180 -24.54 -13.66 -0.37
C ASN A 180 -23.48 -14.74 -0.09
N MET A 181 -22.23 -14.54 -0.50
CA MET A 181 -21.15 -15.51 -0.28
C MET A 181 -20.74 -15.55 1.20
N THR A 182 -20.25 -16.70 1.67
CA THR A 182 -19.69 -16.81 3.03
C THR A 182 -18.31 -16.14 3.08
N ALA A 183 -17.80 -15.91 4.29
CA ALA A 183 -16.42 -15.44 4.44
C ALA A 183 -15.41 -16.39 3.78
N SER A 184 -15.61 -17.71 3.90
CA SER A 184 -14.73 -18.72 3.28
C SER A 184 -14.78 -18.65 1.76
N ASP A 185 -15.96 -18.47 1.18
CA ASP A 185 -16.11 -18.34 -0.27
C ASP A 185 -15.38 -17.10 -0.80
N LEU A 186 -15.50 -15.96 -0.09
CA LEU A 186 -14.80 -14.72 -0.47
C LEU A 186 -13.28 -14.83 -0.32
N VAL A 187 -12.80 -15.55 0.69
CA VAL A 187 -11.36 -15.88 0.81
C VAL A 187 -10.93 -16.65 -0.44
N ALA A 188 -11.65 -17.70 -0.81
CA ALA A 188 -11.35 -18.50 -2.00
C ALA A 188 -11.39 -17.65 -3.29
N GLU A 189 -12.38 -16.76 -3.44
CA GLU A 189 -12.45 -15.83 -4.58
C GLU A 189 -11.21 -14.94 -4.68
N THR A 190 -10.78 -14.34 -3.57
CA THR A 190 -9.60 -13.46 -3.56
C THR A 190 -8.27 -14.21 -3.72
N HIS A 191 -8.26 -15.52 -3.46
CA HIS A 191 -7.09 -16.39 -3.59
C HIS A 191 -6.92 -17.02 -4.98
N LYS A 192 -7.89 -16.84 -5.89
CA LYS A 192 -7.83 -17.42 -7.23
C LYS A 192 -6.52 -17.06 -7.94
N GLU A 193 -5.99 -18.02 -8.69
CA GLU A 193 -4.79 -17.79 -9.48
C GLU A 193 -5.00 -16.60 -10.44
N GLY A 194 -4.01 -15.73 -10.49
CA GLY A 194 -4.05 -14.51 -11.27
C GLY A 194 -4.63 -13.28 -10.57
N THR A 195 -5.27 -13.40 -9.40
CA THR A 195 -5.64 -12.22 -8.60
C THR A 195 -4.40 -11.47 -8.13
N LEU A 196 -4.55 -10.17 -7.82
CA LEU A 196 -3.44 -9.36 -7.31
C LEU A 196 -2.88 -9.93 -6.00
N TRP A 197 -3.75 -10.35 -5.07
CA TRP A 197 -3.31 -11.02 -3.84
C TRP A 197 -2.46 -12.26 -4.14
N TYR A 198 -2.91 -13.13 -5.05
CA TYR A 198 -2.18 -14.36 -5.41
C TYR A 198 -0.83 -14.04 -6.05
N ARG A 199 -0.79 -13.11 -7.01
CA ARG A 199 0.45 -12.72 -7.70
C ARG A 199 1.50 -12.20 -6.71
N VAL A 200 1.09 -11.31 -5.79
CA VAL A 200 1.99 -10.77 -4.77
C VAL A 200 2.42 -11.87 -3.79
N ALA A 201 1.50 -12.71 -3.32
CA ALA A 201 1.80 -13.77 -2.38
C ALA A 201 2.78 -14.80 -2.99
N ALA A 202 2.57 -15.21 -4.24
CA ALA A 202 3.40 -16.17 -4.95
C ALA A 202 4.82 -15.64 -5.16
N ARG A 203 4.96 -14.43 -5.74
CA ARG A 203 6.29 -13.87 -6.08
C ARG A 203 7.14 -13.50 -4.86
N THR A 204 6.52 -13.31 -3.70
CA THR A 204 7.21 -12.97 -2.44
C THR A 204 7.42 -14.16 -1.51
N GLY A 205 7.01 -15.37 -1.91
CA GLY A 205 7.13 -16.59 -1.10
C GLY A 205 6.12 -16.70 0.05
N LEU A 206 5.15 -15.79 0.15
CA LEU A 206 4.14 -15.79 1.21
C LEU A 206 3.19 -16.99 1.14
N LEU A 207 2.91 -17.53 -0.05
CA LEU A 207 2.08 -18.74 -0.17
C LEU A 207 2.70 -19.91 0.62
N GLU A 208 4.01 -20.12 0.49
CA GLU A 208 4.72 -21.17 1.22
C GLU A 208 4.77 -20.88 2.73
N ALA A 209 5.07 -19.63 3.11
CA ALA A 209 5.10 -19.21 4.51
C ALA A 209 3.74 -19.37 5.21
N PHE A 210 2.64 -19.01 4.53
CA PHE A 210 1.27 -19.20 5.04
C PHE A 210 0.93 -20.68 5.19
N ASN A 211 1.32 -21.54 4.23
CA ASN A 211 1.09 -22.98 4.28
C ASN A 211 1.88 -23.68 5.40
N LYS A 212 3.09 -23.19 5.69
CA LYS A 212 3.95 -23.71 6.77
C LYS A 212 3.64 -23.11 8.14
N HIS A 213 2.65 -22.21 8.24
CA HIS A 213 2.33 -21.47 9.46
C HIS A 213 3.51 -20.65 10.02
N GLU A 214 4.40 -20.15 9.15
CA GLU A 214 5.53 -19.30 9.53
C GLU A 214 5.09 -17.85 9.79
N CYS A 215 4.03 -17.41 9.13
CA CYS A 215 3.35 -16.13 9.37
C CYS A 215 1.85 -16.23 9.03
N ASN A 216 1.07 -15.23 9.47
CA ASN A 216 -0.35 -15.09 9.13
C ASN A 216 -0.70 -13.74 8.49
N ASN A 217 0.24 -12.80 8.45
CA ASN A 217 0.11 -11.50 7.81
C ASN A 217 1.47 -11.03 7.25
N SER A 218 1.44 -9.97 6.46
CA SER A 218 2.64 -9.30 5.95
C SER A 218 2.35 -7.84 5.65
N ASP A 219 3.38 -6.98 5.68
CA ASP A 219 3.26 -5.57 5.24
C ASP A 219 3.38 -5.43 3.70
N ARG A 220 3.18 -6.51 2.93
CA ARG A 220 3.21 -6.45 1.46
C ARG A 220 1.91 -5.85 0.95
N GLN A 221 1.99 -4.62 0.44
CA GLN A 221 0.86 -3.94 -0.17
C GLN A 221 0.52 -4.49 -1.56
N ILE A 222 -0.76 -4.41 -1.92
CA ILE A 222 -1.30 -4.71 -3.24
C ILE A 222 -1.32 -3.42 -4.06
N ASP A 223 -0.62 -3.42 -5.20
CA ASP A 223 -0.69 -2.33 -6.18
C ASP A 223 -1.68 -2.70 -7.29
N PHE A 224 -2.85 -2.05 -7.31
CA PHE A 224 -3.86 -2.27 -8.34
C PHE A 224 -3.38 -1.92 -9.75
N ALA A 225 -2.42 -0.99 -9.87
CA ALA A 225 -1.89 -0.58 -11.16
C ALA A 225 -1.15 -1.72 -11.89
N GLU A 226 -0.69 -2.76 -11.17
CA GLU A 226 -0.07 -3.95 -11.77
C GLU A 226 -1.05 -4.78 -12.63
N ALA A 227 -2.36 -4.56 -12.50
CA ALA A 227 -3.38 -5.24 -13.29
C ALA A 227 -3.85 -4.41 -14.51
N MET A 228 -3.26 -3.24 -14.74
CA MET A 228 -3.71 -2.28 -15.75
C MET A 228 -2.71 -2.15 -16.91
N THR A 229 -3.14 -1.52 -18.01
CA THR A 229 -2.21 -1.04 -19.04
C THR A 229 -1.42 0.17 -18.52
N ASP A 230 -0.28 0.50 -19.13
CA ASP A 230 0.57 1.61 -18.65
C ASP A 230 -0.20 2.95 -18.57
N CYS A 231 -1.04 3.26 -19.57
CA CYS A 231 -1.87 4.47 -19.58
C CYS A 231 -2.88 4.48 -18.43
N ALA A 232 -3.65 3.40 -18.25
CA ALA A 232 -4.63 3.30 -17.18
C ALA A 232 -3.99 3.29 -15.79
N ALA A 233 -2.80 2.70 -15.68
CA ALA A 233 -2.00 2.70 -14.46
C ALA A 233 -1.51 4.11 -14.09
N GLU A 234 -1.18 4.94 -15.08
CA GLU A 234 -0.82 6.34 -14.87
C GLU A 234 -2.02 7.15 -14.37
N ASP A 235 -3.16 7.04 -15.06
CA ASP A 235 -4.42 7.71 -14.67
C ASP A 235 -4.85 7.34 -13.24
N TYR A 236 -4.78 6.04 -12.90
CA TYR A 236 -5.11 5.55 -11.57
C TYR A 236 -4.15 6.08 -10.49
N ARG A 237 -2.84 6.10 -10.77
CA ARG A 237 -1.86 6.61 -9.79
C ARG A 237 -2.03 8.11 -9.56
N GLU A 238 -2.32 8.88 -10.61
CA GLU A 238 -2.61 10.30 -10.48
C GLU A 238 -3.85 10.53 -9.62
N SER A 239 -4.96 9.84 -9.91
CA SER A 239 -6.20 9.97 -9.15
C SER A 239 -6.06 9.53 -7.69
N LEU A 240 -5.30 8.46 -7.42
CA LEU A 240 -4.96 7.99 -6.09
C LEU A 240 -4.14 9.04 -5.33
N ASN A 241 -3.12 9.61 -5.96
CA ASN A 241 -2.27 10.63 -5.36
C ASN A 241 -3.06 11.90 -5.02
N ILE A 242 -3.94 12.35 -5.91
CA ILE A 242 -4.84 13.49 -5.66
C ILE A 242 -5.70 13.22 -4.42
N ARG A 243 -6.33 12.05 -4.33
CA ARG A 243 -7.17 11.70 -3.18
C ARG A 243 -6.38 11.61 -1.88
N GLN A 244 -5.24 10.92 -1.89
CA GLN A 244 -4.41 10.76 -0.70
C GLN A 244 -3.85 12.11 -0.23
N THR A 245 -3.44 12.98 -1.16
CA THR A 245 -3.00 14.34 -0.84
C THR A 245 -4.12 15.16 -0.22
N ALA A 246 -5.33 15.11 -0.78
CA ALA A 246 -6.50 15.79 -0.22
C ALA A 246 -6.81 15.28 1.20
N ASN A 247 -6.70 13.97 1.43
CA ASN A 247 -6.91 13.37 2.74
C ASN A 247 -5.89 13.85 3.77
N LEU A 248 -4.61 13.93 3.40
CA LEU A 248 -3.55 14.44 4.27
C LEU A 248 -3.80 15.90 4.65
N LEU A 249 -4.10 16.77 3.67
CA LEU A 249 -4.37 18.19 3.90
C LEU A 249 -5.58 18.41 4.82
N ASN A 250 -6.66 17.66 4.60
CA ASN A 250 -7.87 17.75 5.42
C ASN A 250 -7.68 17.16 6.82
N ALA A 251 -6.79 16.17 6.98
CA ALA A 251 -6.47 15.62 8.29
C ALA A 251 -5.61 16.59 9.13
N GLU A 252 -4.80 17.43 8.49
CA GLU A 252 -3.95 18.43 9.15
C GLU A 252 -4.72 19.70 9.53
N SER A 253 -5.75 20.10 8.76
CA SER A 253 -6.54 21.32 9.01
C SER A 253 -7.41 21.28 10.27
N HIS A 254 -7.56 20.11 10.90
CA HIS A 254 -8.37 19.90 12.11
C HIS A 254 -7.53 19.61 13.38
N VAL A 255 -6.27 20.04 13.39
CA VAL A 255 -5.38 20.01 14.58
C VAL A 255 -5.31 21.38 15.23
#